data_AF-A0A9R0K5Z6-F1
#
_entry.id   AF-A0A9R0K5Z6-F1
#
_cell.length_a   1.000
_cell.length_b   1.000
_cell.length_c   1.000
_cell.angle_alpha   90.00
_cell.angle_beta   90.00
_cell.angle_gamma   90.00
#
_symmetry.space_group_name_H-M   'P 1'
#
loop_
_entity.id
_entity.type
_entity.pdbx_description
1 polymer ?
#
loop_
_entity_poly.entity_id
_entity_poly.type
_entity_poly.pdbx_seq_one_letter_code
_entity_poly.pdbx_strand_id
1 'polypeptide(L)'
;MKFRAKIQDVEFHAETYNISQLMELPECLYVTQSLKKLHLGIPCVNLWNATGFLALKELRLHGLSSDIPQIISPDFFSKCPALENLSFSDCRLCFLVLTISAPMLKKLEIFNSSFDQVVVSSPLLTSFNFEGSDPINLFMDDKCMLEEVDINVKADGRDEENKATQLLGMLKELANAKYVVVSLDTLKVLSAARNRLKSEPSPFPFLKALKLKTDWSMTRDGWGFLLKDSASEVETSIQLPFPLPRLTRKRFRTF
;
A
#
# COMPACT_ATOMS: atom_id res chain seq x y z
N MET A 1 -20.89 13.85 -24.80
CA MET A 1 -21.64 12.78 -24.10
C MET A 1 -22.32 13.41 -22.87
N LYS A 2 -23.66 13.42 -22.77
CA LYS A 2 -24.39 13.89 -21.57
C LYS A 2 -24.86 12.67 -20.78
N PHE A 3 -24.20 12.35 -19.67
CA PHE A 3 -24.65 11.28 -18.78
C PHE A 3 -25.84 11.79 -17.96
N ARG A 4 -27.00 11.13 -18.10
CA ARG A 4 -28.27 11.50 -17.43
C ARG A 4 -28.64 10.58 -16.26
N ALA A 5 -27.71 9.73 -15.81
CA ALA A 5 -27.84 8.91 -14.61
C ALA A 5 -26.93 9.45 -13.50
N LYS A 6 -27.33 9.33 -12.22
CA LYS A 6 -26.47 9.59 -11.06
C LYS A 6 -25.41 8.49 -10.99
N ILE A 7 -24.37 8.60 -11.80
CA ILE A 7 -23.30 7.62 -11.82
C ILE A 7 -22.41 7.88 -10.60
N GLN A 8 -22.45 6.94 -9.66
CA GLN A 8 -21.66 7.01 -8.42
C GLN A 8 -20.32 6.29 -8.55
N ASP A 9 -20.24 5.33 -9.46
CA ASP A 9 -19.08 4.49 -9.71
C ASP A 9 -18.83 4.44 -11.21
N VAL A 10 -17.60 4.77 -11.61
CA VAL A 10 -17.16 4.73 -13.01
C VAL A 10 -15.85 4.00 -13.07
N GLU A 11 -15.76 3.08 -14.02
CA GLU A 11 -14.57 2.32 -14.29
C GLU A 11 -14.23 2.43 -15.78
N PHE A 12 -13.00 2.82 -16.06
CA PHE A 12 -12.45 2.89 -17.42
C PHE A 12 -11.25 1.97 -17.52
N HIS A 13 -11.29 1.04 -18.47
CA HIS A 13 -10.18 0.14 -18.78
C HIS A 13 -9.83 0.25 -20.26
N ALA A 14 -8.53 0.38 -20.56
CA ALA A 14 -8.02 0.33 -21.91
C ALA A 14 -6.71 -0.46 -21.94
N GLU A 15 -6.65 -1.51 -22.77
CA GLU A 15 -5.50 -2.43 -22.85
C GLU A 15 -4.39 -1.93 -23.81
N THR A 16 -4.45 -0.68 -24.26
CA THR A 16 -3.56 -0.21 -25.33
C THR A 16 -2.24 0.34 -24.76
N TYR A 17 -1.16 -0.39 -24.96
CA TYR A 17 0.21 0.02 -24.56
C TYR A 17 0.90 0.96 -25.56
N ASN A 18 0.26 1.26 -26.69
CA ASN A 18 0.86 1.99 -27.80
C ASN A 18 0.12 3.30 -28.07
N ILE A 19 0.31 4.27 -27.18
CA ILE A 19 -0.34 5.57 -27.28
C ILE A 19 0.70 6.66 -27.00
N SER A 20 1.11 7.34 -28.07
CA SER A 20 1.99 8.51 -28.02
C SER A 20 1.28 9.78 -27.54
N GLN A 21 0.02 9.67 -27.10
CA GLN A 21 -0.82 10.78 -26.71
C GLN A 21 -1.52 10.48 -25.38
N LEU A 22 -1.59 11.51 -24.53
CA LEU A 22 -2.35 11.46 -23.29
C LEU A 22 -3.84 11.50 -23.57
N MET A 23 -4.62 10.69 -22.83
CA MET A 23 -6.07 10.68 -22.91
C MET A 23 -6.67 11.65 -21.88
N GLU A 24 -7.42 12.65 -22.35
CA GLU A 24 -8.16 13.55 -21.47
C GLU A 24 -9.48 12.92 -21.03
N LEU A 25 -9.78 13.01 -19.72
CA LEU A 25 -11.09 12.62 -19.20
C LEU A 25 -12.12 13.71 -19.50
N PRO A 26 -13.38 13.34 -19.81
CA PRO A 26 -14.45 14.30 -20.02
C PRO A 26 -14.65 15.24 -18.83
N GLU A 27 -14.76 16.56 -19.07
CA GLU A 27 -14.89 17.57 -18.01
C GLU A 27 -16.05 17.32 -17.04
N CYS A 28 -17.13 16.71 -17.53
CA CYS A 28 -18.30 16.38 -16.71
C CYS A 28 -17.99 15.42 -15.55
N LEU A 29 -16.88 14.66 -15.62
CA LEU A 29 -16.43 13.78 -14.55
C LEU A 29 -15.82 14.57 -13.38
N TYR A 30 -15.18 15.72 -13.62
CA TYR A 30 -14.60 16.53 -12.56
C TYR A 30 -15.67 17.33 -11.79
N VAL A 31 -16.70 17.79 -12.49
CA VAL A 31 -17.74 18.67 -11.94
C VAL A 31 -18.90 17.91 -11.28
N THR A 32 -19.06 16.61 -11.57
CA THR A 32 -20.17 15.83 -11.02
C THR A 32 -20.07 15.67 -9.50
N GLN A 33 -21.15 15.99 -8.80
CA GLN A 33 -21.27 15.80 -7.35
C GLN A 33 -21.66 14.36 -6.97
N SER A 34 -22.07 13.56 -7.96
CA SER A 34 -22.55 12.20 -7.75
C SER A 34 -21.46 11.14 -7.80
N LEU A 35 -20.35 11.39 -8.50
CA LEU A 35 -19.25 10.44 -8.64
C LEU A 35 -18.52 10.28 -7.31
N LYS A 36 -18.56 9.07 -6.75
CA LYS A 36 -17.92 8.71 -5.49
C LYS A 36 -16.72 7.79 -5.68
N LYS A 37 -16.73 6.98 -6.72
CA LYS A 37 -15.68 6.02 -7.03
C LYS A 37 -15.26 6.14 -8.49
N LEU A 38 -13.96 6.14 -8.72
CA LEU A 38 -13.38 6.21 -10.05
C LEU A 38 -12.22 5.24 -10.13
N HIS A 39 -12.29 4.33 -11.07
CA HIS A 39 -11.20 3.42 -11.41
C HIS A 39 -10.71 3.72 -12.83
N LEU A 40 -9.41 4.01 -12.95
CA LEU A 40 -8.74 4.31 -14.20
C LEU A 40 -7.65 3.27 -14.45
N GLY A 41 -7.93 2.28 -15.30
CA GLY A 41 -6.98 1.35 -15.89
C GLY A 41 -6.61 1.78 -17.30
N ILE A 42 -6.17 3.03 -17.47
CA ILE A 42 -5.76 3.60 -18.76
C ILE A 42 -4.31 4.10 -18.61
N PRO A 43 -3.32 3.48 -19.27
CA PRO A 43 -1.91 3.81 -19.07
C PRO A 43 -1.51 5.26 -19.34
N CYS A 44 -2.21 5.96 -20.24
CA CYS A 44 -1.90 7.32 -20.68
C CYS A 44 -2.90 8.39 -20.21
N VAL A 45 -3.71 8.13 -19.16
CA VAL A 45 -4.68 9.13 -18.71
C VAL A 45 -4.01 10.42 -18.26
N ASN A 46 -4.49 11.57 -18.74
CA ASN A 46 -4.01 12.88 -18.33
C ASN A 46 -4.73 13.33 -17.05
N LEU A 47 -4.03 13.36 -15.92
CA LEU A 47 -4.50 13.95 -14.67
C LEU A 47 -3.79 15.27 -14.33
N TRP A 48 -2.91 15.76 -15.21
CA TRP A 48 -2.15 16.99 -14.97
C TRP A 48 -3.04 18.23 -15.02
N ASN A 49 -3.91 18.31 -16.01
CA ASN A 49 -4.84 19.42 -16.20
C ASN A 49 -6.18 19.18 -15.49
N ALA A 50 -6.32 18.08 -14.75
CA ALA A 50 -7.56 17.78 -14.06
C ALA A 50 -7.83 18.83 -12.97
N THR A 51 -9.05 19.35 -12.96
CA THR A 51 -9.52 20.32 -11.96
C THR A 51 -9.82 19.68 -10.60
N GLY A 52 -9.64 18.36 -10.50
CA GLY A 52 -9.92 17.55 -9.32
C GLY A 52 -11.36 17.09 -9.23
N PHE A 53 -11.60 16.11 -8.38
CA PHE A 53 -12.92 15.52 -8.20
C PHE A 53 -13.49 15.90 -6.82
N LEU A 54 -14.45 16.83 -6.81
CA LEU A 54 -14.96 17.42 -5.57
C LEU A 54 -15.66 16.42 -4.63
N ALA A 55 -16.32 15.42 -5.21
CA ALA A 55 -17.19 14.48 -4.51
C ALA A 55 -16.61 13.07 -4.37
N LEU A 56 -15.45 12.83 -5.00
CA LEU A 56 -14.83 11.52 -5.12
C LEU A 56 -14.26 11.08 -3.77
N LYS A 57 -14.65 9.89 -3.35
CA LYS A 57 -14.19 9.24 -2.12
C LYS A 57 -13.15 8.16 -2.38
N GLU A 58 -13.16 7.57 -3.57
CA GLU A 58 -12.29 6.47 -3.92
C GLU A 58 -11.71 6.68 -5.32
N LEU A 59 -10.38 6.69 -5.41
CA LEU A 59 -9.66 6.74 -6.67
C LEU A 59 -8.74 5.52 -6.77
N ARG A 60 -8.88 4.77 -7.86
CA ARG A 60 -7.99 3.67 -8.19
C ARG A 60 -7.31 3.95 -9.51
N LEU A 61 -5.99 3.87 -9.52
CA LEU A 61 -5.14 4.06 -10.68
C LEU A 61 -4.43 2.74 -10.97
N HIS A 62 -4.62 2.23 -12.18
CA HIS A 62 -4.04 0.97 -12.63
C HIS A 62 -3.25 1.16 -13.92
N GLY A 63 -2.05 0.58 -13.98
CA GLY A 63 -1.29 0.47 -15.22
C GLY A 63 -0.70 1.77 -15.77
N LEU A 64 -0.58 2.84 -14.98
CA LEU A 64 0.02 4.10 -15.43
C LEU A 64 1.49 3.91 -15.82
N SER A 65 1.97 4.54 -16.90
CA SER A 65 3.36 4.38 -17.38
C SER A 65 4.04 5.73 -17.60
N SER A 66 5.21 5.96 -17.01
CA SER A 66 5.98 7.22 -17.12
C SER A 66 6.68 7.45 -18.46
N ASP A 67 6.41 6.62 -19.47
CA ASP A 67 6.89 6.87 -20.84
C ASP A 67 6.37 8.22 -21.39
N ILE A 68 5.37 8.79 -20.73
CA ILE A 68 4.84 10.12 -20.99
C ILE A 68 5.12 11.01 -19.76
N PRO A 69 5.82 12.15 -19.91
CA PRO A 69 5.99 13.10 -18.81
C PRO A 69 4.65 13.68 -18.37
N GLN A 70 4.57 14.13 -17.12
CA GLN A 70 3.46 14.98 -16.63
C GLN A 70 2.09 14.29 -16.64
N ILE A 71 1.99 13.06 -16.14
CA ILE A 71 0.70 12.33 -16.04
C ILE A 71 -0.17 12.86 -14.90
N ILE A 72 0.43 13.15 -13.74
CA ILE A 72 -0.26 13.61 -12.53
C ILE A 72 0.39 14.91 -12.09
N SER A 73 -0.40 15.98 -11.89
CA SER A 73 0.15 17.23 -11.36
C SER A 73 0.46 17.08 -9.86
N PRO A 74 1.50 17.77 -9.34
CA PRO A 74 1.88 17.67 -7.92
C PRO A 74 0.76 18.06 -6.93
N ASP A 75 -0.18 18.89 -7.38
CA ASP A 75 -1.30 19.40 -6.58
C ASP A 75 -2.63 18.65 -6.84
N PHE A 76 -2.65 17.64 -7.71
CA PHE A 76 -3.88 16.96 -8.15
C PHE A 76 -4.73 16.44 -6.98
N PHE A 77 -4.10 15.80 -5.99
CA PHE A 77 -4.82 15.22 -4.86
C PHE A 77 -5.40 16.29 -3.92
N SER A 78 -4.82 17.50 -3.87
CA SER A 78 -5.36 18.60 -3.08
C SER A 78 -6.68 19.13 -3.65
N LYS A 79 -6.89 18.93 -4.96
CA LYS A 79 -8.14 19.23 -5.68
C LYS A 79 -9.21 18.14 -5.48
N CYS A 80 -8.92 17.07 -4.74
CA CYS A 80 -9.85 15.99 -4.42
C CYS A 80 -10.18 15.98 -2.91
N PRO A 81 -10.90 16.99 -2.38
CA PRO A 81 -11.02 17.23 -0.93
C PRO A 81 -11.81 16.15 -0.18
N ALA A 82 -12.63 15.36 -0.87
CA ALA A 82 -13.45 14.29 -0.28
C ALA A 82 -12.81 12.90 -0.38
N LEU A 83 -11.58 12.79 -0.91
CA LEU A 83 -10.92 11.52 -1.18
C LEU A 83 -10.58 10.81 0.13
N GLU A 84 -11.15 9.61 0.33
CA GLU A 84 -10.95 8.77 1.52
C GLU A 84 -10.02 7.58 1.23
N ASN A 85 -10.06 7.04 -0.01
CA ASN A 85 -9.31 5.86 -0.43
C ASN A 85 -8.56 6.15 -1.73
N LEU A 86 -7.25 5.89 -1.74
CA LEU A 86 -6.39 6.02 -2.92
C LEU A 86 -5.61 4.73 -3.12
N SER A 87 -5.64 4.20 -4.35
CA SER A 87 -4.85 3.02 -4.70
C SER A 87 -4.10 3.19 -6.02
N PHE A 88 -2.87 2.71 -6.04
CA PHE A 88 -2.06 2.52 -7.23
C PHE A 88 -1.78 1.04 -7.42
N SER A 89 -1.91 0.54 -8.64
CA SER A 89 -1.67 -0.86 -8.97
C SER A 89 -0.98 -0.97 -10.32
N ASP A 90 0.12 -1.72 -10.38
CA ASP A 90 0.90 -1.93 -11.61
C ASP A 90 1.34 -0.62 -12.32
N CYS A 91 1.58 0.45 -11.57
CA CYS A 91 1.98 1.75 -12.11
C CYS A 91 3.51 1.86 -12.19
N ARG A 92 4.07 2.10 -13.38
CA ARG A 92 5.51 2.30 -13.61
C ARG A 92 5.81 3.79 -13.72
N LEU A 93 6.03 4.44 -12.58
CA LEU A 93 6.18 5.90 -12.46
C LEU A 93 7.55 6.30 -11.89
N CYS A 94 8.62 5.59 -12.30
CA CYS A 94 9.97 5.62 -11.69
C CYS A 94 10.65 7.00 -11.62
N PHE A 95 10.17 8.01 -12.33
CA PHE A 95 10.73 9.37 -12.36
C PHE A 95 9.79 10.42 -11.77
N LEU A 96 8.68 9.99 -11.18
CA LEU A 96 7.67 10.87 -10.62
C LEU A 96 7.84 10.96 -9.10
N VAL A 97 7.96 12.19 -8.61
CA VAL A 97 7.72 12.51 -7.19
C VAL A 97 6.21 12.64 -7.01
N LEU A 98 5.62 11.67 -6.33
CA LEU A 98 4.19 11.63 -6.05
C LEU A 98 3.88 12.38 -4.76
N THR A 99 3.27 13.56 -4.88
CA THR A 99 2.82 14.35 -3.72
C THR A 99 1.33 14.10 -3.45
N ILE A 100 1.03 13.46 -2.32
CA ILE A 100 -0.34 13.14 -1.90
C ILE A 100 -0.73 14.10 -0.77
N SER A 101 -1.41 15.20 -1.14
CA SER A 101 -2.04 16.11 -0.17
C SER A 101 -3.55 15.94 -0.25
N ALA A 102 -4.12 15.09 0.61
CA ALA A 102 -5.54 14.77 0.62
C ALA A 102 -6.06 14.75 2.08
N PRO A 103 -6.78 15.79 2.53
CA PRO A 103 -7.06 15.99 3.95
C PRO A 103 -8.00 14.94 4.56
N MET A 104 -8.82 14.29 3.74
CA MET A 104 -9.79 13.27 4.16
C MET A 104 -9.32 11.83 3.89
N LEU A 105 -8.10 11.66 3.38
CA LEU A 105 -7.58 10.34 3.01
C LEU A 105 -7.37 9.50 4.27
N LYS A 106 -7.96 8.30 4.27
CA LYS A 106 -7.89 7.32 5.36
C LYS A 106 -7.06 6.11 4.98
N LYS A 107 -7.07 5.75 3.69
CA LYS A 107 -6.42 4.55 3.18
C LYS A 107 -5.60 4.87 1.93
N LEU A 108 -4.32 4.47 1.96
CA LEU A 108 -3.43 4.50 0.81
C LEU A 108 -2.92 3.10 0.51
N GLU A 109 -3.04 2.67 -0.74
CA GLU A 109 -2.57 1.37 -1.20
C GLU A 109 -1.66 1.52 -2.41
N ILE A 110 -0.51 0.86 -2.38
CA ILE A 110 0.47 0.87 -3.48
C ILE A 110 0.87 -0.56 -3.76
N PHE A 111 0.48 -1.08 -4.93
CA PHE A 111 0.71 -2.47 -5.32
C PHE A 111 1.49 -2.55 -6.63
N ASN A 112 2.59 -3.30 -6.64
CA ASN A 112 3.48 -3.52 -7.79
C ASN A 112 3.77 -2.23 -8.57
N SER A 113 3.94 -1.12 -7.87
CA SER A 113 4.10 0.21 -8.47
C SER A 113 5.42 0.83 -8.06
N SER A 114 6.03 1.60 -8.96
CA SER A 114 7.32 2.25 -8.75
C SER A 114 7.20 3.77 -8.86
N PHE A 115 7.92 4.47 -7.98
CA PHE A 115 7.99 5.93 -7.90
C PHE A 115 9.42 6.34 -7.57
N ASP A 116 9.83 7.55 -7.94
CA ASP A 116 11.10 8.10 -7.43
C ASP A 116 11.00 8.39 -5.93
N GLN A 117 9.90 9.05 -5.56
CA GLN A 117 9.56 9.42 -4.19
C GLN A 117 8.04 9.48 -4.01
N VAL A 118 7.56 9.15 -2.82
CA VAL A 118 6.18 9.35 -2.41
C VAL A 118 6.14 10.21 -1.15
N VAL A 119 5.54 11.40 -1.26
CA VAL A 119 5.39 12.34 -0.14
C VAL A 119 3.91 12.39 0.25
N VAL A 120 3.59 12.08 1.49
CA VAL A 120 2.22 11.99 1.98
C VAL A 120 1.98 13.01 3.09
N SER A 121 1.05 13.94 2.86
CA SER A 121 0.51 14.83 3.89
C SER A 121 -1.00 14.62 3.98
N SER A 122 -1.39 13.73 4.88
CA SER A 122 -2.79 13.44 5.16
C SER A 122 -2.99 13.11 6.65
N PRO A 123 -3.55 14.04 7.44
CA PRO A 123 -3.65 13.88 8.89
C PRO A 123 -4.60 12.75 9.31
N LEU A 124 -5.53 12.34 8.44
CA LEU A 124 -6.51 11.30 8.73
C LEU A 124 -6.12 9.92 8.18
N LEU A 125 -4.91 9.78 7.63
CA LEU A 125 -4.43 8.51 7.10
C LEU A 125 -4.23 7.51 8.25
N THR A 126 -5.04 6.46 8.28
CA THR A 126 -4.99 5.41 9.31
C THR A 126 -4.48 4.08 8.77
N SER A 127 -4.54 3.86 7.45
CA SER A 127 -4.16 2.60 6.81
C SER A 127 -3.22 2.82 5.63
N PHE A 128 -2.11 2.08 5.61
CA PHE A 128 -1.14 2.08 4.51
C PHE A 128 -0.76 0.65 4.10
N ASN A 129 -0.99 0.33 2.83
CA ASN A 129 -0.65 -0.98 2.28
C ASN A 129 0.37 -0.84 1.16
N PHE A 130 1.41 -1.66 1.21
CA PHE A 130 2.44 -1.73 0.19
C PHE A 130 2.70 -3.17 -0.23
N GLU A 131 2.64 -3.44 -1.53
CA GLU A 131 3.19 -4.66 -2.13
C GLU A 131 4.10 -4.29 -3.29
N GLY A 132 5.30 -4.86 -3.34
CA GLY A 132 6.22 -4.59 -4.44
C GLY A 132 7.46 -5.47 -4.43
N SER A 133 8.25 -5.38 -5.51
CA SER A 133 9.55 -6.06 -5.59
C SER A 133 10.67 -5.25 -4.93
N ASP A 134 10.55 -3.92 -4.98
CA ASP A 134 11.51 -2.96 -4.46
C ASP A 134 10.76 -1.98 -3.54
N PRO A 135 11.31 -1.62 -2.36
CA PRO A 135 10.73 -0.59 -1.51
C PRO A 135 10.68 0.79 -2.19
N ILE A 136 9.85 1.69 -1.68
CA ILE A 136 9.74 3.07 -2.16
C ILE A 136 10.40 4.06 -1.19
N ASN A 137 10.91 5.17 -1.72
CA ASN A 137 11.31 6.33 -0.93
C ASN A 137 10.04 7.06 -0.44
N LEU A 138 9.53 6.60 0.69
CA LEU A 138 8.35 7.17 1.34
C LEU A 138 8.76 8.31 2.27
N PHE A 139 7.93 9.35 2.36
CA PHE A 139 8.02 10.41 3.36
C PHE A 139 6.62 10.69 3.87
N MET A 140 6.39 10.49 5.16
CA MET A 140 5.09 10.77 5.79
C MET A 140 5.18 11.98 6.70
N ASP A 141 4.15 12.83 6.65
CA ASP A 141 3.98 13.91 7.61
C ASP A 141 3.78 13.33 9.02
N ASP A 142 4.50 13.83 10.02
CA ASP A 142 4.42 13.41 11.43
C ASP A 142 2.99 13.46 12.00
N LYS A 143 2.10 14.25 11.39
CA LYS A 143 0.69 14.37 11.77
C LYS A 143 -0.20 13.22 11.30
N CYS A 144 0.31 12.30 10.49
CA CYS A 144 -0.48 11.15 10.03
C CYS A 144 -0.85 10.23 11.20
N MET A 145 -2.14 9.94 11.35
CA MET A 145 -2.67 9.07 12.41
C MET A 145 -2.60 7.59 12.04
N LEU A 146 -1.45 7.14 11.53
CA LEU A 146 -1.29 5.80 10.98
C LEU A 146 -1.49 4.74 12.07
N GLU A 147 -2.38 3.77 11.83
CA GLU A 147 -2.69 2.70 12.77
C GLU A 147 -2.35 1.33 12.21
N GLU A 148 -2.72 1.08 10.96
CA GLU A 148 -2.62 -0.22 10.29
C GLU A 148 -1.68 -0.13 9.09
N VAL A 149 -0.74 -1.07 9.04
CA VAL A 149 0.28 -1.15 7.98
C VAL A 149 0.39 -2.58 7.50
N ASP A 150 0.28 -2.83 6.18
CA ASP A 150 0.59 -4.12 5.54
C ASP A 150 1.72 -3.94 4.54
N ILE A 151 2.88 -4.55 4.79
CA ILE A 151 4.09 -4.44 3.97
C ILE A 151 4.50 -5.80 3.41
N ASN A 152 4.44 -5.92 2.09
CA ASN A 152 4.86 -7.10 1.35
C ASN A 152 5.95 -6.76 0.31
N VAL A 153 7.21 -7.00 0.66
CA VAL A 153 8.35 -6.84 -0.26
C VAL A 153 8.82 -8.22 -0.68
N LYS A 154 8.80 -8.49 -1.98
CA LYS A 154 9.19 -9.79 -2.55
C LYS A 154 10.71 -9.96 -2.47
N ALA A 155 11.15 -11.10 -1.92
CA ALA A 155 12.54 -11.52 -1.96
C ALA A 155 12.79 -12.20 -3.31
N ASP A 156 13.68 -11.62 -4.12
CA ASP A 156 14.03 -12.15 -5.45
C ASP A 156 15.53 -12.47 -5.55
N GLY A 157 16.27 -12.33 -4.46
CA GLY A 157 17.70 -12.60 -4.36
C GLY A 157 18.58 -11.53 -5.01
N ARG A 158 18.00 -10.44 -5.52
CA ARG A 158 18.73 -9.34 -6.17
C ARG A 158 18.88 -8.18 -5.20
N ASP A 159 20.12 -7.78 -4.96
CA ASP A 159 20.47 -6.58 -4.19
C ASP A 159 19.75 -6.48 -2.82
N GLU A 160 19.61 -7.63 -2.15
CA GLU A 160 18.83 -7.76 -0.91
C GLU A 160 19.32 -6.84 0.21
N GLU A 161 20.62 -6.50 0.26
CA GLU A 161 21.16 -5.56 1.25
C GLU A 161 20.69 -4.12 1.00
N ASN A 162 20.65 -3.67 -0.26
CA ASN A 162 20.12 -2.37 -0.63
C ASN A 162 18.61 -2.32 -0.44
N LYS A 163 17.88 -3.37 -0.85
CA LYS A 163 16.44 -3.50 -0.57
C LYS A 163 16.15 -3.43 0.93
N ALA A 164 16.91 -4.15 1.74
CA ALA A 164 16.77 -4.10 3.19
C ALA A 164 17.03 -2.69 3.73
N THR A 165 18.04 -1.99 3.21
CA THR A 165 18.36 -0.61 3.60
C THR A 165 17.24 0.36 3.25
N GLN A 166 16.67 0.28 2.05
CA GLN A 166 15.55 1.11 1.61
C GLN A 166 14.28 0.79 2.41
N LEU A 167 14.00 -0.50 2.63
CA LEU A 167 12.88 -0.95 3.44
C LEU A 167 12.98 -0.44 4.87
N LEU A 168 14.18 -0.47 5.49
CA LEU A 168 14.39 0.11 6.81
C LEU A 168 14.12 1.62 6.85
N GLY A 169 14.49 2.35 5.79
CA GLY A 169 14.13 3.77 5.64
C GLY A 169 12.62 3.97 5.60
N MET A 170 11.93 3.21 4.75
CA MET A 170 10.48 3.24 4.61
C MET A 170 9.76 2.88 5.93
N LEU A 171 10.22 1.88 6.68
CA LEU A 171 9.60 1.48 7.95
C LEU A 171 9.70 2.56 9.04
N LYS A 172 10.75 3.40 9.01
CA LYS A 172 10.90 4.52 9.97
C LYS A 172 9.82 5.58 9.78
N GLU A 173 9.42 5.83 8.54
CA GLU A 173 8.32 6.74 8.19
C GLU A 173 6.95 6.21 8.66
N LEU A 174 6.87 4.92 8.99
CA LEU A 174 5.66 4.25 9.45
C LEU A 174 5.64 4.05 10.98
N ALA A 175 6.49 4.76 11.73
CA ALA A 175 6.71 4.51 13.16
C ALA A 175 5.47 4.62 14.05
N ASN A 176 4.46 5.39 13.63
CA ASN A 176 3.20 5.56 14.37
C ASN A 176 2.27 4.33 14.32
N ALA A 177 2.55 3.35 13.46
CA ALA A 177 1.72 2.17 13.28
C ALA A 177 1.59 1.32 14.56
N LYS A 178 0.37 0.85 14.81
CA LYS A 178 0.01 0.00 15.96
C LYS A 178 -0.17 -1.46 15.56
N TYR A 179 -0.62 -1.70 14.33
CA TYR A 179 -0.87 -3.03 13.79
C TYR A 179 -0.09 -3.16 12.50
N VAL A 180 0.95 -4.00 12.53
CA VAL A 180 1.81 -4.21 11.37
C VAL A 180 1.62 -5.64 10.88
N VAL A 181 1.40 -5.79 9.58
CA VAL A 181 1.39 -7.05 8.86
C VAL A 181 2.61 -7.06 7.94
N VAL A 182 3.39 -8.13 7.97
CA VAL A 182 4.53 -8.33 7.06
C VAL A 182 4.51 -9.74 6.49
N SER A 183 4.96 -9.91 5.25
CA SER A 183 5.13 -11.24 4.65
C SER A 183 6.42 -11.91 5.10
N LEU A 184 6.51 -13.23 4.89
CA LEU A 184 7.75 -13.99 5.08
C LEU A 184 8.87 -13.48 4.17
N ASP A 185 8.53 -13.04 2.96
CA ASP A 185 9.50 -12.49 2.03
C ASP A 185 10.04 -11.14 2.51
N THR A 186 9.17 -10.27 3.05
CA THR A 186 9.61 -9.02 3.70
C THR A 186 10.63 -9.31 4.80
N LEU A 187 10.41 -10.36 5.62
CA LEU A 187 11.36 -10.76 6.65
C LEU A 187 12.68 -11.30 6.09
N LYS A 188 12.66 -12.04 4.98
CA LYS A 188 13.88 -12.51 4.30
C LYS A 188 14.71 -11.33 3.81
N VAL A 189 14.07 -10.34 3.18
CA VAL A 189 14.73 -9.09 2.75
C VAL A 189 15.39 -8.41 3.95
N LEU A 190 14.63 -8.16 5.02
CA LEU A 190 15.14 -7.54 6.25
C LEU A 190 16.30 -8.31 6.89
N SER A 191 16.34 -9.63 6.74
CA SER A 191 17.42 -10.46 7.29
C SER A 191 18.80 -10.17 6.67
N ALA A 192 18.86 -9.61 5.46
CA ALA A 192 20.10 -9.16 4.85
C ALA A 192 20.74 -8.00 5.64
N ALA A 193 19.92 -7.16 6.29
CA ALA A 193 20.38 -6.07 7.16
C ALA A 193 20.35 -6.44 8.66
N ARG A 194 20.48 -7.73 9.02
CA ARG A 194 20.34 -8.23 10.41
C ARG A 194 21.23 -7.51 11.42
N ASN A 195 22.46 -7.16 11.05
CA ASN A 195 23.37 -6.47 11.96
C ASN A 195 22.85 -5.07 12.34
N ARG A 196 22.24 -4.36 11.38
CA ARG A 196 21.62 -3.05 11.62
C ARG A 196 20.35 -3.15 12.46
N LEU A 197 19.52 -4.15 12.19
CA LEU A 197 18.33 -4.46 12.99
C LEU A 197 18.66 -4.77 14.46
N LYS A 198 19.85 -5.29 14.75
CA LYS A 198 20.30 -5.53 16.14
C LYS A 198 20.79 -4.26 16.84
N SER A 199 21.31 -3.29 16.10
CA SER A 199 21.90 -2.07 16.65
C SER A 199 20.93 -0.90 16.71
N GLU A 200 19.95 -0.85 15.82
CA GLU A 200 18.95 0.22 15.74
C GLU A 200 17.72 -0.10 16.61
N PRO A 201 17.05 0.92 17.18
CA PRO A 201 15.77 0.71 17.87
C PRO A 201 14.70 0.19 16.90
N SER A 202 13.66 -0.43 17.45
CA SER A 202 12.50 -0.87 16.66
C SER A 202 11.94 0.31 15.85
N PRO A 203 11.64 0.12 14.54
CA PRO A 203 10.99 1.16 13.74
C PRO A 203 9.55 1.43 14.21
N PHE A 204 8.95 0.55 15.00
CA PHE A 204 7.56 0.68 15.49
C PHE A 204 7.52 0.80 17.03
N PRO A 205 7.75 1.99 17.61
CA PRO A 205 7.72 2.20 19.05
C PRO A 205 6.32 1.99 19.66
N PHE A 206 5.25 2.11 18.88
CA PHE A 206 3.85 2.01 19.34
C PHE A 206 3.15 0.70 18.96
N LEU A 207 3.92 -0.31 18.52
CA LEU A 207 3.40 -1.57 18.03
C LEU A 207 2.61 -2.32 19.11
N LYS A 208 1.37 -2.68 18.79
CA LYS A 208 0.49 -3.53 19.62
C LYS A 208 0.42 -4.95 19.10
N ALA A 209 0.42 -5.13 17.78
CA ALA A 209 0.43 -6.46 17.17
C ALA A 209 1.28 -6.49 15.89
N LEU A 210 2.06 -7.55 15.74
CA LEU A 210 2.73 -7.93 14.51
C LEU A 210 2.09 -9.21 13.99
N LYS A 211 1.61 -9.20 12.75
CA LYS A 211 1.07 -10.39 12.08
C LYS A 211 1.96 -10.78 10.92
N LEU A 212 2.17 -12.09 10.75
CA LEU A 212 2.87 -12.63 9.60
C LEU A 212 1.86 -13.08 8.55
N LYS A 213 1.98 -12.50 7.36
CA LYS A 213 1.24 -12.92 6.18
C LYS A 213 1.90 -14.21 5.69
N THR A 214 1.17 -15.31 5.82
CA THR A 214 1.58 -16.58 5.24
C THR A 214 1.07 -16.59 3.80
N ASP A 215 1.99 -16.40 2.87
CA ASP A 215 1.67 -16.62 1.46
C ASP A 215 1.38 -18.10 1.28
N TRP A 216 0.17 -18.41 0.82
CA TRP A 216 -0.26 -19.79 0.52
C TRP A 216 0.50 -20.40 -0.67
N SER A 217 1.49 -19.70 -1.23
CA SER A 217 2.25 -20.10 -2.42
C SER A 217 3.60 -20.76 -2.15
N MET A 218 4.00 -21.02 -0.89
CA MET A 218 5.20 -21.83 -0.61
C MET A 218 4.94 -22.99 0.37
N THR A 219 5.35 -24.17 -0.09
CA THR A 219 5.14 -25.51 0.46
C THR A 219 5.64 -25.75 1.89
N ARG A 220 4.78 -26.43 2.66
CA ARG A 220 4.90 -27.30 3.86
C ARG A 220 6.17 -27.47 4.72
N ASP A 221 7.36 -27.02 4.34
CA ASP A 221 8.60 -27.52 4.98
C ASP A 221 9.42 -26.47 5.76
N GLY A 222 8.96 -25.21 5.84
CA GLY A 222 9.75 -24.10 6.43
C GLY A 222 9.57 -23.81 7.92
N TRP A 223 8.60 -24.43 8.61
CA TRP A 223 8.19 -23.98 9.96
C TRP A 223 9.09 -24.47 11.11
N GLY A 224 9.98 -25.43 10.86
CA GLY A 224 10.69 -26.16 11.92
C GLY A 224 11.74 -25.37 12.72
N PHE A 225 12.17 -24.19 12.25
CA PHE A 225 13.32 -23.48 12.85
C PHE A 225 12.97 -22.16 13.56
N LEU A 226 11.78 -21.59 13.37
CA LEU A 226 11.39 -20.29 13.97
C LEU A 226 10.60 -20.40 15.27
N LEU A 227 10.12 -21.61 15.62
CA LEU A 227 9.32 -21.85 16.84
C LEU A 227 10.11 -22.52 17.97
N LYS A 228 11.44 -22.66 17.83
CA LYS A 228 12.29 -22.97 18.98
C LYS A 228 12.54 -21.66 19.73
N ASP A 229 11.90 -21.55 20.89
CA ASP A 229 12.24 -20.65 22.00
C ASP A 229 11.54 -19.28 22.11
N SER A 230 10.31 -19.10 21.62
CA SER A 230 9.51 -17.90 21.96
C SER A 230 8.24 -18.22 22.77
N ALA A 231 8.12 -17.57 23.93
CA ALA A 231 7.01 -17.68 24.87
C ALA A 231 5.87 -16.66 24.62
N SER A 232 5.76 -16.14 23.40
CA SER A 232 4.73 -15.18 23.02
C SER A 232 3.59 -15.90 22.31
N GLU A 233 2.35 -15.67 22.73
CA GLU A 233 1.16 -16.20 22.05
C GLU A 233 1.10 -15.68 20.61
N VAL A 234 1.46 -16.54 19.66
CA VAL A 234 1.10 -16.38 18.25
C VAL A 234 -0.37 -16.73 18.15
N GLU A 235 -1.26 -15.74 18.13
CA GLU A 235 -2.63 -15.96 17.69
C GLU A 235 -2.61 -16.27 16.19
N THR A 236 -2.37 -17.53 15.85
CA THR A 236 -2.80 -18.07 14.57
C THR A 236 -4.33 -18.13 14.60
N SER A 237 -4.99 -17.08 14.12
CA SER A 237 -6.43 -17.09 13.88
C SER A 237 -6.73 -18.03 12.71
N ILE A 238 -6.69 -19.34 12.95
CA ILE A 238 -7.09 -20.35 11.98
C ILE A 238 -8.62 -20.38 11.99
N GLN A 239 -9.26 -19.63 11.10
CA GLN A 239 -10.65 -19.90 10.73
C GLN A 239 -10.66 -21.11 9.80
N LEU A 240 -10.80 -22.30 10.37
CA LEU A 240 -11.13 -23.52 9.61
C LEU A 240 -12.59 -23.40 9.13
N PRO A 241 -12.89 -23.68 7.85
CA PRO A 241 -14.26 -24.05 7.49
C PRO A 241 -14.49 -25.48 8.02
N PHE A 242 -15.59 -25.65 8.75
CA PHE A 242 -16.13 -26.90 9.35
C PHE A 242 -15.77 -27.20 10.82
N PRO A 243 -16.73 -27.75 11.61
CA PRO A 243 -16.66 -27.78 13.07
C PRO A 243 -15.73 -28.90 13.57
N LEU A 244 -14.85 -28.56 14.52
CA LEU A 244 -13.99 -29.52 15.21
C LEU A 244 -14.81 -30.43 16.16
N PRO A 245 -14.45 -31.72 16.29
CA PRO A 245 -14.88 -32.52 17.42
C PRO A 245 -14.20 -32.02 18.70
N ARG A 246 -14.99 -31.91 19.77
CA ARG A 246 -14.56 -31.49 21.11
C ARG A 246 -13.41 -32.35 21.64
N LEU A 247 -12.26 -31.75 21.96
CA LEU A 247 -11.27 -32.35 22.87
C LEU A 247 -10.65 -31.31 23.83
N THR A 248 -11.19 -31.34 25.04
CA THR A 248 -10.67 -31.02 26.40
C THR A 248 -9.37 -30.22 26.57
N ARG A 249 -9.51 -29.08 27.27
CA ARG A 249 -8.47 -28.36 28.03
C ARG A 249 -7.61 -29.31 28.89
N LYS A 250 -6.29 -29.27 28.74
CA LYS A 250 -5.36 -29.60 29.81
C LYS A 250 -4.39 -28.44 30.05
N ARG A 251 -4.46 -27.89 31.27
CA ARG A 251 -3.45 -27.00 31.84
C ARG A 251 -2.17 -27.81 32.06
N PHE A 252 -1.01 -27.24 31.75
CA PHE A 252 0.24 -27.65 32.39
C PHE A 252 0.96 -26.44 32.97
N ARG A 253 1.38 -26.63 34.22
CA ARG A 253 2.04 -25.68 35.12
C ARG A 253 3.50 -25.51 34.74
N THR A 254 3.99 -24.32 35.02
CA THR A 254 5.40 -23.88 35.11
C THR A 254 6.28 -24.82 35.93
N PHE A 255 7.52 -24.99 35.47
CA PHE A 255 8.72 -25.00 36.30
C PHE A 255 9.71 -24.00 35.73
#